data_AF-A0AAD8EHL4-F1
#
_entry.id   AF-A0AAD8EHL4-F1
#
_cell.length_a   1.000
_cell.length_b   1.000
_cell.length_c   1.000
_cell.angle_alpha   90.00
_cell.angle_beta   90.00
_cell.angle_gamma   90.00
#
_symmetry.space_group_name_H-M   'P 1'
#
loop_
_entity.id
_entity.type
_entity.pdbx_description
1 polymer ?
#
loop_
_entity_poly.entity_id
_entity_poly.type
_entity_poly.pdbx_seq_one_letter_code
_entity_poly.pdbx_strand_id
1 'polypeptide(L)'
;VQLEHAGGDKETGPWDVDIEHTTTTCQGIETVDLKATVIAPPAKSILTAGPEGYDLVTGLGYYKLHTDYKTWEEALIACEAEGAHLLIINSDQEAKALEIFWDASPKILEGFPNNLAYVGFHDKYKEGQYLTIFSK
;
A
#
# COMPACT_ATOMS: atom_id res chain seq x y z
N VAL A 1 -0.37 -6.64 -33.14
CA VAL A 1 -1.46 -6.19 -32.25
C VAL A 1 -0.95 -4.97 -31.52
N GLN A 2 -1.51 -3.79 -31.80
CA GLN A 2 -1.25 -2.59 -30.99
C GLN A 2 -2.14 -2.71 -29.76
N LEU A 3 -1.53 -2.91 -28.61
CA LEU A 3 -2.21 -2.78 -27.34
C LEU A 3 -2.03 -1.33 -26.89
N GLU A 4 -3.03 -0.49 -27.16
CA GLU A 4 -3.08 0.85 -26.60
C GLU A 4 -3.58 0.75 -25.16
N HIS A 5 -2.73 1.12 -24.21
CA HIS A 5 -3.12 1.27 -22.81
C HIS A 5 -2.91 2.73 -22.46
N ALA A 6 -4.00 3.49 -22.40
CA ALA A 6 -3.97 4.81 -21.80
C ALA A 6 -4.10 4.61 -20.29
N GLY A 7 -2.99 4.71 -19.56
CA GLY A 7 -3.05 4.94 -18.13
C GLY A 7 -3.83 6.22 -17.93
N GLY A 8 -5.08 6.10 -17.45
CA GLY A 8 -5.89 7.27 -17.16
C GLY A 8 -5.28 8.06 -16.01
N ASP A 9 -5.61 9.35 -15.87
CA ASP A 9 -5.20 10.24 -14.77
C ASP A 9 -5.54 9.73 -13.33
N LYS A 10 -6.05 8.51 -13.21
CA LYS A 10 -6.57 7.84 -12.01
C LYS A 10 -5.74 6.63 -11.57
N GLU A 11 -4.55 6.42 -12.09
CA GLU A 11 -3.70 5.28 -11.74
C GLU A 11 -2.45 5.75 -10.98
N THR A 12 -2.05 5.04 -9.93
CA THR A 12 -0.94 5.43 -9.03
C THR A 12 0.32 4.59 -9.20
N GLY A 13 0.47 3.85 -10.31
CA GLY A 13 1.63 3.00 -10.50
C GLY A 13 1.80 2.47 -11.93
N PRO A 14 2.92 1.81 -12.22
CA PRO A 14 3.11 1.07 -13.46
C PRO A 14 2.21 -0.18 -13.48
N TRP A 15 1.83 -0.62 -14.68
CA TRP A 15 1.13 -1.89 -14.87
C TRP A 15 2.14 -3.03 -14.81
N ASP A 16 1.81 -4.09 -14.09
CA ASP A 16 2.62 -5.31 -14.08
C ASP A 16 2.14 -6.26 -15.18
N VAL A 17 3.08 -6.84 -15.91
CA VAL A 17 2.79 -7.80 -16.99
C VAL A 17 3.54 -9.08 -16.71
N ASP A 18 2.79 -10.14 -16.48
CA ASP A 18 3.31 -11.49 -16.32
C ASP A 18 3.04 -12.30 -17.60
N ILE A 19 4.06 -12.96 -18.12
CA ILE A 19 3.96 -13.75 -19.35
C ILE A 19 4.44 -15.16 -19.03
N GLU A 20 3.48 -16.08 -18.97
CA GLU A 20 3.74 -17.51 -18.86
C GLU A 20 3.76 -18.12 -20.27
N HIS A 21 4.77 -18.91 -20.57
CA HIS A 21 4.84 -19.71 -21.80
C HIS A 21 4.93 -21.19 -21.43
N THR A 22 4.01 -21.98 -21.97
CA THR A 22 4.07 -23.44 -21.92
C THR A 22 4.13 -24.01 -23.33
N THR A 23 5.06 -24.94 -23.56
CA THR A 23 5.12 -25.69 -24.82
C THR A 23 4.47 -27.04 -24.63
N THR A 24 3.46 -27.33 -25.44
CA THR A 24 2.71 -28.59 -25.41
C THR A 24 2.87 -29.31 -26.74
N THR A 25 3.40 -30.54 -26.72
CA THR A 25 3.49 -31.39 -27.91
C THR A 25 2.35 -32.40 -27.91
N CYS A 26 1.49 -32.37 -28.93
CA CYS A 26 0.46 -33.39 -29.14
C CYS A 26 0.54 -33.92 -30.57
N GLN A 27 0.68 -35.24 -30.70
CA GLN A 27 0.70 -35.94 -32.00
C GLN A 27 1.71 -35.37 -33.01
N GLY A 28 2.87 -34.90 -32.54
CA GLY A 28 3.93 -34.36 -33.37
C GLY A 28 3.78 -32.88 -33.77
N ILE A 29 2.74 -32.19 -33.27
CA ILE A 29 2.59 -30.75 -33.37
C ILE A 29 3.06 -30.13 -32.06
N GLU A 30 4.05 -29.24 -32.14
CA GLU A 30 4.46 -28.40 -31.02
C GLU A 30 3.60 -27.13 -31.01
N THR A 31 2.86 -26.94 -29.92
CA THR A 31 2.03 -25.77 -29.68
C THR A 31 2.66 -24.95 -28.56
N VAL A 32 2.74 -23.64 -28.77
CA VAL A 32 3.23 -22.67 -27.80
C VAL A 32 2.03 -21.93 -27.22
N ASP A 33 1.70 -22.23 -25.97
CA ASP A 33 0.65 -21.56 -25.22
C ASP A 33 1.23 -20.37 -24.47
N LEU A 34 0.84 -19.16 -24.88
CA LEU A 34 1.21 -17.92 -24.20
C LEU A 34 0.03 -17.45 -23.35
N LYS A 35 0.23 -17.39 -22.04
CA LYS A 35 -0.71 -16.79 -21.10
C LYS A 35 -0.11 -15.48 -20.59
N ALA A 36 -0.62 -14.37 -21.12
CA ALA A 36 -0.27 -13.04 -20.66
C ALA A 36 -1.30 -12.55 -19.63
N THR A 37 -0.83 -12.18 -18.46
CA THR A 37 -1.62 -11.55 -17.40
C THR A 37 -1.18 -10.10 -17.28
N VAL A 38 -2.12 -9.16 -17.46
CA VAL A 38 -1.85 -7.72 -17.28
C VAL A 38 -2.56 -7.28 -16.00
N ILE A 39 -1.78 -6.78 -15.04
CA ILE A 39 -2.24 -6.34 -13.74
C ILE A 39 -2.25 -4.82 -13.76
N ALA A 40 -3.45 -4.25 -13.68
CA ALA A 40 -3.61 -2.81 -13.57
C ALA A 40 -3.13 -2.34 -12.18
N PRO A 41 -2.44 -1.19 -12.10
CA PRO A 41 -2.15 -0.54 -10.83
C PRO A 41 -3.46 -0.26 -10.10
N PRO A 42 -3.47 -0.25 -8.75
CA PRO A 42 -4.65 0.11 -8.00
C PRO A 42 -5.16 1.48 -8.47
N ALA A 43 -6.43 1.54 -8.84
CA ALA A 43 -7.04 2.80 -9.20
C ALA A 43 -7.02 3.72 -7.97
N LYS A 44 -6.64 4.98 -8.18
CA LYS A 44 -6.85 6.12 -7.27
C LYS A 44 -8.31 6.22 -6.77
N SER A 45 -9.23 5.48 -7.40
CA SER A 45 -10.66 5.36 -7.12
C SER A 45 -11.04 4.57 -5.85
N ILE A 46 -10.13 3.86 -5.18
CA ILE A 46 -10.46 3.27 -3.86
C ILE A 46 -10.35 4.33 -2.76
N LEU A 47 -9.51 5.35 -2.98
CA LEU A 47 -9.25 6.47 -2.10
C LEU A 47 -10.17 7.64 -2.48
N THR A 48 -11.13 7.95 -1.62
CA THR A 48 -11.87 9.22 -1.75
C THR A 48 -11.17 10.27 -0.91
N ALA A 49 -10.82 11.42 -1.50
CA ALA A 49 -10.24 12.53 -0.77
C ALA A 49 -11.17 12.93 0.39
N GLY A 50 -10.69 12.69 1.60
CA GLY A 50 -11.33 13.03 2.87
C GLY A 50 -10.93 14.41 3.36
N PRO A 51 -11.40 14.79 4.55
CA PRO A 51 -11.02 16.05 5.17
C PRO A 51 -9.51 16.10 5.43
N GLU A 52 -8.92 17.30 5.32
CA GLU A 52 -7.56 17.62 5.82
C GLU A 52 -6.43 16.69 5.34
N GLY A 53 -6.56 16.13 4.14
CA GLY A 53 -5.53 15.30 3.50
C GLY A 53 -5.59 13.83 3.88
N TYR A 54 -6.68 13.37 4.49
CA TYR A 54 -6.96 11.94 4.65
C TYR A 54 -7.55 11.35 3.37
N ASP A 55 -7.25 10.09 3.10
CA ASP A 55 -7.85 9.30 2.04
C ASP A 55 -8.78 8.24 2.65
N LEU A 56 -10.03 8.21 2.21
CA LEU A 56 -11.01 7.20 2.60
C LEU A 56 -10.75 5.91 1.84
N VAL A 57 -10.40 4.85 2.55
CA VAL A 57 -10.42 3.49 2.04
C VAL A 57 -11.81 2.90 2.29
N THR A 58 -12.54 2.65 1.21
CA THR A 58 -13.92 2.14 1.26
C THR A 58 -14.01 0.84 2.07
N GLY A 59 -14.85 0.84 3.12
CA GLY A 59 -15.06 -0.33 3.98
C GLY A 59 -14.09 -0.47 5.16
N LEU A 60 -13.07 0.39 5.25
CA LEU A 60 -12.12 0.40 6.37
C LEU A 60 -12.17 1.71 7.15
N GLY A 61 -11.88 2.85 6.50
CA GLY A 61 -11.82 4.14 7.19
C GLY A 61 -10.94 5.17 6.50
N TYR A 62 -10.63 6.26 7.20
CA TYR A 62 -9.76 7.32 6.72
C TYR A 62 -8.32 7.09 7.17
N TYR A 63 -7.38 7.24 6.24
CA TYR A 63 -5.95 7.05 6.48
C TYR A 63 -5.17 8.21 5.89
N LYS A 64 -4.03 8.51 6.51
CA LYS A 64 -3.12 9.56 6.05
C LYS A 64 -1.70 9.13 6.34
N LEU A 65 -0.84 9.19 5.33
CA LEU A 65 0.59 8.94 5.48
C LEU A 65 1.31 10.27 5.63
N HIS A 66 1.86 10.52 6.82
CA HIS A 66 2.75 11.65 7.03
C HIS A 66 4.13 11.32 6.45
N THR A 67 4.66 12.22 5.63
CA THR A 67 5.98 12.07 5.01
C THR A 67 7.10 12.82 5.73
N ASP A 68 6.75 13.64 6.72
CA ASP A 68 7.73 14.34 7.54
C ASP A 68 8.46 13.39 8.48
N TYR A 69 9.80 13.51 8.55
CA TYR A 69 10.58 12.75 9.51
C TYR A 69 10.25 13.20 10.95
N LYS A 70 9.82 12.25 11.78
CA LYS A 70 9.46 12.43 13.19
C LYS A 70 9.92 11.22 13.98
N THR A 71 10.15 11.35 15.28
CA THR A 71 10.26 10.17 16.16
C THR A 71 8.89 9.49 16.32
N TRP A 72 8.87 8.26 16.86
CA TRP A 72 7.60 7.57 17.11
C TRP A 72 6.68 8.36 18.06
N GLU A 73 7.23 9.02 19.09
CA GLU A 73 6.46 9.86 20.01
C GLU A 73 5.91 11.11 19.32
N GLU A 74 6.71 11.75 18.47
CA GLU A 74 6.28 12.92 17.71
C GLU A 74 5.19 12.56 16.69
N ALA A 75 5.27 11.38 16.08
CA ALA A 75 4.24 10.87 15.18
C ALA A 75 2.92 10.58 15.94
N LEU A 76 3.01 10.00 17.15
CA LEU A 76 1.85 9.79 18.01
C LEU A 76 1.12 11.11 18.32
N ILE A 77 1.88 12.11 18.77
CA ILE A 77 1.34 13.44 19.09
C ILE A 77 0.73 14.10 17.85
N ALA A 78 1.37 13.96 16.68
CA ALA A 78 0.86 14.53 15.43
C ALA A 78 -0.50 13.92 15.05
N CYS A 79 -0.64 12.59 15.08
CA CYS A 79 -1.91 11.94 14.77
C CYS A 79 -3.00 12.31 15.79
N GLU A 80 -2.67 12.37 17.09
CA GLU A 80 -3.62 12.77 18.13
C GLU A 80 -4.08 14.23 17.99
N ALA A 81 -3.18 15.13 17.58
CA ALA A 81 -3.50 16.53 17.33
C ALA A 81 -4.49 16.72 16.17
N GLU A 82 -4.49 15.80 15.20
CA GLU A 82 -5.47 15.74 14.09
C GLU A 82 -6.78 15.04 14.49
N GLY A 83 -6.92 14.62 15.76
CA GLY A 83 -8.08 13.85 16.23
C GLY A 83 -8.09 12.40 15.76
N ALA A 84 -6.96 11.90 15.25
CA ALA A 84 -6.74 10.52 14.83
C ALA A 84 -5.79 9.80 15.80
N HIS A 85 -5.27 8.64 15.39
CA HIS A 85 -4.29 7.89 16.16
C HIS A 85 -3.30 7.20 15.21
N LEU A 86 -2.14 6.79 15.71
CA LEU A 86 -1.20 5.99 14.91
C LEU A 86 -1.89 4.72 14.42
N LEU A 87 -1.60 4.34 13.18
CA LEU A 87 -2.20 3.19 12.51
C LEU A 87 -2.09 1.90 13.35
N ILE A 88 -3.21 1.24 13.60
CA ILE A 88 -3.26 -0.10 14.19
C ILE A 88 -3.89 -1.02 13.17
N ILE A 89 -3.09 -1.94 12.62
CA ILE A 89 -3.54 -2.91 11.64
C ILE A 89 -4.25 -4.05 12.38
N ASN A 90 -5.56 -4.18 12.18
CA ASN A 90 -6.40 -5.18 12.85
C ASN A 90 -6.81 -6.35 11.95
N SER A 91 -6.46 -6.31 10.65
CA SER A 91 -6.81 -7.37 9.71
C SER A 91 -5.87 -7.45 8.51
N ASP A 92 -5.80 -8.62 7.88
CA ASP A 92 -5.07 -8.81 6.61
C ASP A 92 -5.63 -7.95 5.48
N GLN A 93 -6.93 -7.67 5.50
CA GLN A 93 -7.58 -6.77 4.54
C GLN A 93 -7.05 -5.34 4.70
N GLU A 94 -6.93 -4.87 5.93
CA GLU A 94 -6.38 -3.55 6.23
C GLU A 94 -4.91 -3.44 5.83
N ALA A 95 -4.10 -4.46 6.14
CA ALA A 95 -2.70 -4.50 5.72
C ALA A 95 -2.55 -4.35 4.20
N LYS A 96 -3.31 -5.13 3.41
CA LYS A 96 -3.29 -5.06 1.95
C LYS A 96 -3.79 -3.72 1.42
N ALA A 97 -4.83 -3.17 2.03
CA ALA A 97 -5.43 -1.92 1.57
C ALA A 97 -4.49 -0.72 1.79
N LEU A 98 -3.48 -0.85 2.64
CA LEU A 98 -2.53 0.22 2.93
C LEU A 98 -1.33 0.26 1.99
N GLU A 99 -1.07 -0.81 1.23
CA GLU A 99 0.04 -0.88 0.26
C GLU A 99 -0.01 0.29 -0.74
N ILE A 100 -1.22 0.72 -1.11
CA ILE A 100 -1.46 1.86 -2.02
C ILE A 100 -0.86 3.19 -1.55
N PHE A 101 -0.67 3.39 -0.24
CA PHE A 101 -0.09 4.62 0.30
C PHE A 101 1.42 4.70 0.04
N TRP A 102 2.10 3.56 -0.08
CA TRP A 102 3.52 3.49 -0.42
C TRP A 102 3.74 3.73 -1.91
N ASP A 103 2.86 3.18 -2.77
CA ASP A 103 2.90 3.43 -4.21
C ASP A 103 2.67 4.92 -4.55
N ALA A 104 1.76 5.56 -3.81
CA ALA A 104 1.49 6.99 -3.94
C ALA A 104 2.62 7.89 -3.41
N SER A 105 3.47 7.37 -2.51
CA SER A 105 4.55 8.12 -1.85
C SER A 105 5.90 7.38 -1.95
N PRO A 106 6.46 7.18 -3.16
CA PRO A 106 7.62 6.29 -3.38
C PRO A 106 8.94 6.83 -2.78
N LYS A 107 8.94 8.06 -2.28
CA LYS A 107 10.09 8.70 -1.60
C LYS A 107 9.59 9.52 -0.43
N ILE A 108 9.42 8.88 0.72
CA ILE A 108 9.04 9.55 1.97
C ILE A 108 10.22 10.42 2.47
N LEU A 109 11.47 9.95 2.31
CA LEU A 109 12.68 10.64 2.73
C LEU A 109 13.80 10.53 1.68
N GLU A 110 14.68 11.53 1.62
CA GLU A 110 15.97 11.40 0.93
C GLU A 110 16.94 10.58 1.80
N GLY A 111 16.90 9.25 1.68
CA GLY A 111 17.83 8.35 2.37
C GLY A 111 17.21 7.02 2.79
N PHE A 112 18.01 6.17 3.45
CA PHE A 112 17.55 4.91 4.02
C PHE A 112 17.09 5.13 5.47
N PRO A 113 15.92 4.61 5.89
CA PRO A 113 14.92 3.85 5.13
C PRO A 113 13.80 4.74 4.57
N ASN A 114 13.58 4.70 3.25
CA ASN A 114 12.61 5.49 2.50
C ASN A 114 11.19 4.91 2.47
N ASN A 115 10.99 3.70 3.03
CA ASN A 115 9.74 2.93 2.94
C ASN A 115 9.22 2.48 4.33
N LEU A 116 9.63 3.12 5.42
CA LEU A 116 9.12 2.81 6.76
C LEU A 116 8.18 3.92 7.25
N ALA A 117 7.09 3.50 7.89
CA ALA A 117 6.17 4.36 8.61
C ALA A 117 6.03 3.84 10.04
N TYR A 118 5.91 4.76 11.00
CA TYR A 118 5.58 4.38 12.37
C TYR A 118 4.13 3.95 12.47
N VAL A 119 3.89 2.87 13.21
CA VAL A 119 2.57 2.32 13.50
C VAL A 119 2.31 2.36 15.01
N GLY A 120 1.04 2.21 15.39
CA GLY A 120 0.56 2.27 16.75
C GLY A 120 0.89 1.05 17.60
N PHE A 121 2.03 0.39 17.37
CA PHE A 121 2.54 -0.72 18.16
C PHE A 121 3.87 -0.34 18.81
N HIS A 122 4.09 -0.78 20.05
CA HIS A 122 5.33 -0.56 20.79
C HIS A 122 5.55 -1.66 21.84
N ASP A 123 6.78 -1.84 22.31
CA ASP A 123 7.13 -2.80 23.37
C ASP A 123 7.81 -2.14 24.58
N LYS A 124 7.65 -0.81 24.71
CA LYS A 124 8.24 0.04 25.77
C LYS A 124 8.07 -0.45 27.20
N TYR A 125 7.02 -1.22 27.50
CA TYR A 125 6.78 -1.75 28.84
C TYR A 125 7.60 -3.01 29.14
N LYS A 126 7.83 -3.85 28.12
CA LYS A 126 8.60 -5.07 28.23
C LYS A 126 9.06 -5.48 26.84
N GLU A 127 10.37 -5.48 26.63
CA GLU A 127 11.01 -5.89 25.38
C GLU A 127 10.45 -7.22 24.88
N GLY A 128 10.09 -7.26 23.59
CA GLY A 128 9.49 -8.43 22.95
C GLY A 128 8.01 -8.68 23.27
N GLN A 129 7.37 -7.81 24.05
CA GLN A 129 5.92 -7.77 24.24
C GLN A 129 5.33 -6.52 23.59
N TYR A 130 4.85 -6.69 22.37
CA TYR A 130 4.23 -5.62 21.61
C TYR A 130 2.79 -5.39 22.06
N LEU A 131 2.46 -4.13 22.31
CA LEU A 131 1.13 -3.65 22.65
C LEU A 131 0.77 -2.51 21.70
N THR A 132 -0.53 -2.34 21.48
CA THR A 132 -1.02 -1.17 20.77
C THR A 132 -0.94 0.09 21.63
N ILE A 133 -1.00 1.28 21.03
CA ILE A 133 -1.13 2.57 21.73
C ILE A 133 -2.38 2.65 22.64
N PHE A 134 -3.33 1.71 22.48
CA PHE A 134 -4.49 1.56 23.35
C PHE A 134 -4.28 0.54 24.49
N SER A 135 -3.05 0.07 24.69
CA SER A 135 -2.68 -0.93 25.70
C SER A 135 -3.50 -2.23 25.60
N LYS A 136 -3.84 -2.62 24.36
CA LYS A 136 -4.49 -3.89 24.01
C LYS A 136 -3.58 -4.74 23.15
#